data_AF-D3S2A7-F1
#
_entry.id   AF-D3S2A7-F1
#
_cell.length_a   1.000
_cell.length_b   1.000
_cell.length_c   1.000
_cell.angle_alpha   90.00
_cell.angle_beta   90.00
_cell.angle_gamma   90.00
#
_symmetry.space_group_name_H-M   'P 1'
#
loop_
_entity.id
_entity.type
_entity.pdbx_description
1 polymer ?
#
loop_
_entity_poly.entity_id
_entity_poly.type
_entity_poly.pdbx_seq_one_letter_code
_entity_poly.pdbx_strand_id
1 'polypeptide(L)' 'MRIDIVIVLLAMLLPFISLKSNDLTAYFYWFAVTALYLLYISIRRWEVE' A
#
# COMPACT_ATOMS: atom_id res chain seq x y z
N MET A 1 -9.20 12.75 8.57
CA MET A 1 -8.29 11.73 8.01
C MET A 1 -8.45 11.76 6.50
N ARG A 2 -7.38 11.97 5.71
CA ARG A 2 -7.49 12.00 4.24
C ARG A 2 -7.84 10.59 3.72
N ILE A 3 -8.76 10.50 2.76
CA ILE A 3 -9.30 9.23 2.23
C ILE A 3 -8.18 8.32 1.70
N ASP A 4 -7.19 8.92 1.03
CA ASP A 4 -5.99 8.27 0.52
C ASP A 4 -5.24 7.47 1.60
N ILE A 5 -5.11 8.03 2.80
CA ILE A 5 -4.45 7.35 3.94
C ILE A 5 -5.29 6.17 4.42
N VAL A 6 -6.62 6.30 4.43
CA VAL A 6 -7.56 5.23 4.82
C VAL A 6 -7.44 4.05 3.85
N ILE A 7 -7.39 4.32 2.55
CA ILE A 7 -7.27 3.30 1.50
C ILE A 7 -5.97 2.52 1.64
N VAL A 8 -4.85 3.21 1.87
CA VAL A 8 -3.53 2.58 2.04
C VAL A 8 -3.51 1.69 3.28
N LEU A 9 -4.07 2.17 4.40
CA LEU A 9 -4.16 1.38 5.63
C LEU A 9 -5.02 0.12 5.44
N LEU A 10 -6.13 0.22 4.71
CA LEU A 10 -6.96 -0.96 4.38
C LEU A 10 -6.22 -1.93 3.46
N ALA A 11 -5.48 -1.44 2.47
CA ALA A 11 -4.63 -2.27 1.62
C ALA A 11 -3.53 -2.97 2.42
N MET A 12 -2.92 -2.30 3.40
CA MET A 12 -1.93 -2.90 4.30
C MET A 12 -2.54 -3.96 5.24
N LEU A 13 -3.83 -3.87 5.55
CA LEU A 13 -4.52 -4.85 6.42
C LEU A 13 -5.00 -6.10 5.67
N LEU A 14 -5.26 -6.00 4.38
CA LEU A 14 -5.70 -7.09 3.50
C LEU A 14 -4.88 -8.39 3.62
N PRO A 15 -3.53 -8.38 3.67
CA PRO A 15 -2.75 -9.59 3.81
C PRO A 15 -2.93 -10.25 5.19
N PHE A 16 -3.13 -9.50 6.27
CA PHE A 16 -3.36 -10.08 7.60
C PHE A 16 -4.69 -10.84 7.70
N ILE A 17 -5.67 -10.49 6.88
CA ILE A 17 -7.00 -11.11 6.87
C ILE A 17 -7.08 -12.24 5.83
N SER A 18 -6.50 -12.03 4.64
CA SER A 18 -6.65 -12.93 3.49
C SER A 18 -5.48 -13.90 3.28
N LEU A 19 -4.26 -13.53 3.67
CA LEU A 19 -3.05 -14.33 3.46
C LEU A 19 -2.58 -14.89 4.82
N LYS A 20 -3.16 -16.03 5.21
CA LYS A 20 -2.81 -16.74 6.44
C LYS A 20 -1.50 -17.54 6.34
N SER A 21 -0.95 -17.73 5.14
CA SER A 21 0.31 -18.43 4.92
C SER A 21 1.46 -17.45 4.69
N ASN A 22 2.65 -17.80 5.18
CA ASN A 22 3.90 -17.10 4.90
C ASN A 22 4.39 -17.36 3.46
N ASP A 23 3.47 -17.36 2.49
CA ASP A 23 3.78 -17.64 1.10
C ASP A 23 4.41 -16.43 0.42
N LEU A 24 5.20 -16.71 -0.60
CA LEU A 24 5.87 -15.71 -1.45
C LEU A 24 4.89 -14.62 -1.95
N THR A 25 3.62 -14.98 -2.13
CA THR A 25 2.51 -14.10 -2.50
C THR A 25 2.32 -12.93 -1.52
N ALA A 26 2.48 -13.15 -0.21
CA ALA A 26 2.37 -12.08 0.78
C ALA A 26 3.49 -11.05 0.62
N TYR A 27 4.71 -11.51 0.33
CA TYR A 27 5.85 -10.62 0.07
C TYR A 27 5.65 -9.78 -1.20
N PHE A 28 5.17 -10.39 -2.29
CA PHE A 28 4.85 -9.66 -3.51
C PHE A 28 3.73 -8.64 -3.30
N TYR A 29 2.72 -8.98 -2.50
CA TYR A 29 1.64 -8.07 -2.16
C TYR A 29 2.15 -6.83 -1.40
N TRP A 30 2.96 -7.04 -0.37
CA TRP A 30 3.56 -5.93 0.40
C TRP A 30 4.48 -5.06 -0.44
N PHE A 31 5.28 -5.68 -1.32
CA PHE A 31 6.12 -4.95 -2.27
C PHE A 31 5.27 -4.06 -3.18
N ALA A 32 4.21 -4.60 -3.78
CA ALA A 32 3.33 -3.87 -4.69
C ALA A 32 2.62 -2.69 -3.99
N VAL A 33 2.01 -2.92 -2.82
CA VAL A 33 1.32 -1.87 -2.04
C VAL A 33 2.29 -0.75 -1.66
N THR A 34 3.49 -1.11 -1.20
CA THR A 34 4.51 -0.13 -0.81
C THR A 34 5.01 0.67 -2.01
N ALA A 35 5.31 0.01 -3.12
CA ALA A 35 5.77 0.67 -4.34
C ALA A 35 4.72 1.65 -4.90
N LEU A 36 3.45 1.25 -4.93
CA LEU A 36 2.34 2.10 -5.36
C LEU A 36 2.17 3.32 -4.44
N TYR A 37 2.29 3.13 -3.13
CA TYR A 37 2.21 4.24 -2.18
C TYR A 37 3.37 5.23 -2.35
N LEU A 38 4.59 4.74 -2.51
CA LEU A 38 5.77 5.57 -2.76
C LEU A 38 5.64 6.35 -4.08
N LEU A 39 5.15 5.71 -5.14
CA LEU A 39 4.84 6.38 -6.40
C LEU A 39 3.81 7.49 -6.22
N TYR A 40 2.71 7.19 -5.53
CA TYR A 40 1.65 8.15 -5.27
C TYR A 40 2.15 9.40 -4.54
N ILE A 41 2.90 9.23 -3.45
CA ILE A 41 3.46 10.38 -2.72
C ILE A 41 4.53 11.11 -3.54
N SER A 42 5.29 10.40 -4.37
CA SER A 42 6.33 11.01 -5.21
C SER A 42 5.69 11.93 -6.25
N ILE A 43 4.63 11.49 -6.92
CA ILE A 43 3.90 12.27 -7.92
C ILE A 43 3.22 13.47 -7.25
N ARG A 44 2.48 13.25 -6.15
CA ARG A 44 1.79 14.34 -5.46
C ARG A 44 2.74 15.39 -4.87
N ARG A 45 3.97 15.03 -4.51
CA ARG A 45 4.94 16.01 -4.02
C ARG A 45 5.28 17.07 -5.08
N TRP A 46 5.28 16.69 -6.36
CA TRP A 46 5.54 17.61 -7.48
C TRP A 46 4.32 18.44 -7.90
N GLU A 47 3.10 18.07 -7.51
CA GLU A 47 1.87 18.82 -7.82
C GLU A 47 1.59 19.96 -6.83
N VAL A 48 2.36 20.06 -5.74
CA VAL A 48 2.14 21.02 -4.65
C VAL A 48 3.16 22.18 -4.68
N GLU A 49 4.09 22.19 -5.65
CA GLU A 49 4.93 23.35 -6.00
C GLU A 49 4.28 24.18 -7.11
#